data_AF-A0A9X2GAH9-F1
#
_entry.id   AF-A0A9X2GAH9-F1
#
_cell.length_a   1.000
_cell.length_b   1.000
_cell.length_c   1.000
_cell.angle_alpha   90.00
_cell.angle_beta   90.00
_cell.angle_gamma   90.00
#
_symmetry.space_group_name_H-M   'P 1'
#
loop_
_entity.id
_entity.type
_entity.pdbx_description
1 polymer ?
#
loop_
_entity_poly.entity_id
_entity_poly.type
_entity_poly.pdbx_seq_one_letter_code
_entity_poly.pdbx_strand_id
1 'polypeptide(L)'
;MARWIAEWHPDDPAFWESSGKRVARRNLIFSIVAEHLGFTVWTLWSIVATKMGSYEFTTDELFWLVALPNLIGSVLRVPYTFGPAKFGGRNFTVVSAILLLIPAIMLGVAVNNPGTPYWLFLVIAALAGFGGGNFASSMANITYFYPRSKQGVALGLNAAGGNIGVSSVQLVMPLVIGSLGLAAAGWFWIPFIVVAAACAFFFMDNLTSAKANPRQQLAVAGKAQTWIMSFLYIGTFGSFIGYSTAFPLLSQSLFPDAPYAAVAFAGPLIGSLIRPIGGWLADRLGGAPVTLWNFAAMGGGVLLVWWASTSGNFWLFFLSFQLLFLTSGIGNGSTYRMIPAIFQAKAIAERGDETEETLLHGKRQASAAIGIISAVGALGGFLINRAFGMAFAAAGTPAPAFLAFGLFYVSCLALTWWCYTRTVGVKVVASLAHARI
;
A
#
# COMPACT_ATOMS: atom_id res chain seq x y z
N MET A 1 20.19 25.46 -10.46
CA MET A 1 19.92 26.01 -9.11
C MET A 1 18.91 25.12 -8.40
N ALA A 2 19.19 24.72 -7.15
CA ALA A 2 18.27 23.88 -6.38
C ALA A 2 16.97 24.65 -6.09
N ARG A 3 15.83 24.18 -6.62
CA ARG A 3 14.50 24.74 -6.34
C ARG A 3 14.09 24.44 -4.90
N TRP A 4 14.46 25.31 -3.97
CA TRP A 4 13.91 25.38 -2.63
C TRP A 4 12.93 26.55 -2.58
N ILE A 5 11.71 26.30 -2.10
CA ILE A 5 10.66 27.30 -1.95
C ILE A 5 10.59 27.65 -0.47
N ALA A 6 10.88 28.92 -0.16
CA ALA A 6 10.87 29.44 1.21
C ALA A 6 9.46 29.84 1.65
N GLU A 7 8.74 30.57 0.79
CA GLU A 7 7.39 31.05 1.04
C GLU A 7 6.37 30.12 0.38
N TRP A 8 5.57 29.45 1.21
CA TRP A 8 4.58 28.48 0.74
C TRP A 8 3.32 28.56 1.61
N HIS A 9 2.28 29.19 1.05
CA HIS A 9 1.02 29.48 1.74
C HIS A 9 -0.17 28.81 1.03
N PRO A 10 -0.22 27.48 0.96
CA PRO A 10 -1.20 26.77 0.13
C PRO A 10 -2.65 27.00 0.57
N ASP A 11 -2.88 27.33 1.85
CA ASP A 11 -4.19 27.64 2.41
C ASP A 11 -4.68 29.08 2.10
N ASP A 12 -3.82 29.98 1.60
CA ASP A 12 -4.23 31.30 1.09
C ASP A 12 -4.79 31.17 -0.34
N PRO A 13 -6.08 31.51 -0.58
CA PRO A 13 -6.71 31.41 -1.90
C PRO A 13 -5.98 32.20 -3.00
N ALA A 14 -5.45 33.39 -2.68
CA ALA A 14 -4.77 34.24 -3.65
C ALA A 14 -3.43 33.65 -4.07
N PHE A 15 -2.63 33.16 -3.10
CA PHE A 15 -1.41 32.42 -3.36
C PHE A 15 -1.68 31.14 -4.17
N TRP A 16 -2.73 30.40 -3.80
CA TRP A 16 -3.07 29.12 -4.41
C TRP A 16 -3.43 29.27 -5.89
N GLU A 17 -4.31 30.21 -6.25
CA GLU A 17 -4.70 30.40 -7.65
C GLU A 17 -3.62 31.09 -8.49
N SER A 18 -2.79 31.95 -7.89
CA SER A 18 -1.71 32.63 -8.63
C SER A 18 -0.52 31.71 -8.97
N SER A 19 -0.06 30.89 -8.02
CA SER A 19 1.14 30.08 -8.21
C SER A 19 1.08 28.69 -7.57
N GLY A 20 0.50 28.56 -6.37
CA GLY A 20 0.54 27.34 -5.57
C GLY A 20 -0.01 26.11 -6.30
N LYS A 21 -1.17 26.25 -6.94
CA LYS A 21 -1.85 25.17 -7.67
C LYS A 21 -1.00 24.56 -8.78
N ARG A 22 -0.26 25.38 -9.52
CA ARG A 22 0.61 24.92 -10.62
C ARG A 22 1.79 24.13 -10.08
N VAL A 23 2.44 24.63 -9.03
CA VAL A 23 3.57 23.97 -8.38
C VAL A 23 3.14 22.66 -7.73
N ALA A 24 2.03 22.67 -6.99
CA ALA A 24 1.49 21.48 -6.34
C ALA A 24 1.14 20.38 -7.34
N ARG A 25 0.43 20.72 -8.43
CA ARG A 25 0.07 19.76 -9.49
C ARG A 25 1.30 19.17 -10.17
N ARG A 26 2.32 19.99 -10.46
CA ARG A 26 3.59 19.52 -11.02
C ARG A 26 4.24 18.49 -10.09
N ASN A 27 4.37 18.81 -8.81
CA ASN A 27 4.96 17.89 -7.83
C ASN A 27 4.14 16.61 -7.69
N LEU A 28 2.81 16.69 -7.66
CA LEU A 28 1.94 15.50 -7.61
C LEU A 28 2.15 14.58 -8.80
N ILE A 29 2.20 15.12 -10.04
CA ILE A 29 2.39 14.30 -11.25
C ILE A 29 3.69 13.50 -11.16
N PHE A 30 4.80 14.15 -10.84
CA PHE A 30 6.10 13.48 -10.79
C PHE A 30 6.26 12.59 -9.55
N SER A 31 5.58 12.90 -8.45
CA SER A 31 5.45 12.00 -7.30
C SER A 31 4.72 10.73 -7.69
N ILE A 32 3.58 10.82 -8.40
CA ILE A 32 2.84 9.67 -8.92
C ILE A 32 3.72 8.81 -9.84
N VAL A 33 4.48 9.42 -10.75
CA VAL A 33 5.36 8.67 -11.66
C VAL A 33 6.43 7.89 -10.90
N ALA A 34 7.11 8.53 -9.94
CA ALA A 34 8.14 7.86 -9.13
C ALA A 34 7.54 6.79 -8.19
N GLU A 35 6.38 7.08 -7.60
CA GLU A 35 5.60 6.18 -6.77
C GLU A 35 5.16 4.93 -7.55
N HIS A 36 4.63 5.12 -8.76
CA HIS A 36 4.20 4.05 -9.64
C HIS A 36 5.33 3.06 -9.90
N LEU A 37 6.52 3.54 -10.24
CA LEU A 37 7.70 2.69 -10.42
C LEU A 37 8.17 2.06 -9.12
N GLY A 38 7.99 2.74 -7.98
CA GLY A 38 8.18 2.14 -6.66
C GLY A 38 7.31 0.89 -6.47
N PHE A 39 6.01 0.98 -6.73
CA PHE A 39 5.10 -0.17 -6.67
C PHE A 39 5.41 -1.24 -7.71
N THR A 40 5.82 -0.85 -8.91
CA THR A 40 6.25 -1.77 -9.94
C THR A 40 7.41 -2.62 -9.43
N VAL A 41 8.53 -2.00 -9.03
CA VAL A 41 9.71 -2.74 -8.56
C VAL A 41 9.40 -3.53 -7.30
N TRP A 42 8.60 -2.98 -6.39
CA TRP A 42 8.15 -3.66 -5.18
C TRP A 42 7.43 -4.98 -5.45
N THR A 43 6.65 -5.04 -6.53
CA THR A 43 5.78 -6.18 -6.84
C THR A 43 6.25 -7.03 -8.02
N LEU A 44 7.47 -6.80 -8.54
CA LEU A 44 8.05 -7.60 -9.63
C LEU A 44 7.99 -9.10 -9.38
N TRP A 45 8.26 -9.51 -8.14
CA TRP A 45 8.26 -10.90 -7.73
C TRP A 45 6.91 -11.60 -7.90
N SER A 46 5.81 -10.87 -7.98
CA SER A 46 4.48 -11.44 -8.27
C SER A 46 4.40 -12.14 -9.62
N ILE A 47 5.19 -11.72 -10.62
CA ILE A 47 5.28 -12.39 -11.93
C ILE A 47 6.56 -13.20 -12.04
N VAL A 48 7.70 -12.66 -11.58
CA VAL A 48 9.00 -13.35 -11.68
C VAL A 48 8.94 -14.74 -11.05
N ALA A 49 8.36 -14.88 -9.84
CA ALA A 49 8.26 -16.16 -9.15
C ALA A 49 7.51 -17.22 -10.00
N THR A 50 6.54 -16.80 -10.81
CA THR A 50 5.81 -17.73 -11.69
C THR A 50 6.63 -18.24 -12.87
N LYS A 51 7.79 -17.63 -13.14
CA LYS A 51 8.67 -17.93 -14.27
C LYS A 51 10.01 -18.52 -13.85
N MET A 52 10.18 -18.86 -12.57
CA MET A 52 11.41 -19.46 -12.01
C MET A 52 11.51 -20.99 -12.19
N GLY A 53 10.74 -21.59 -13.11
CA GLY A 53 10.67 -23.05 -13.25
C GLY A 53 12.00 -23.76 -13.52
N SER A 54 13.02 -23.05 -14.01
CA SER A 54 14.38 -23.58 -14.22
C SER A 54 15.23 -23.70 -12.95
N TYR A 55 14.76 -23.18 -11.81
CA TYR A 55 15.52 -23.10 -10.56
C TYR A 55 15.12 -24.16 -9.52
N GLU A 56 14.21 -25.08 -9.85
CA GLU A 56 13.72 -26.17 -8.98
C GLU A 56 13.28 -25.75 -7.56
N PHE A 57 12.86 -24.49 -7.38
CA PHE A 57 12.38 -23.99 -6.09
C PHE A 57 11.04 -24.61 -5.70
N THR A 58 10.89 -24.91 -4.41
CA THR A 58 9.62 -25.33 -3.83
C THR A 58 8.60 -24.19 -3.87
N THR A 59 7.31 -24.53 -3.78
CA THR A 59 6.23 -23.53 -3.70
C THR A 59 6.41 -22.58 -2.51
N ASP A 60 6.88 -23.06 -1.36
CA ASP A 60 7.15 -22.20 -0.19
C ASP A 60 8.29 -21.21 -0.46
N GLU A 61 9.36 -21.65 -1.12
CA GLU A 61 10.47 -20.78 -1.52
C GLU A 61 10.01 -19.70 -2.51
N LEU A 62 9.18 -20.04 -3.48
CA LEU A 62 8.59 -19.06 -4.38
C LEU A 62 7.74 -18.03 -3.62
N PHE A 63 6.91 -18.46 -2.65
CA PHE A 63 6.14 -17.54 -1.81
C PHE A 63 7.03 -16.67 -0.91
N TRP A 64 8.20 -17.14 -0.48
CA TRP A 64 9.18 -16.33 0.23
C TRP A 64 9.72 -15.19 -0.63
N LEU A 65 10.05 -15.45 -1.90
CA LEU A 65 10.49 -14.42 -2.85
C LEU A 65 9.42 -13.35 -3.07
N VAL A 66 8.14 -13.73 -3.03
CA VAL A 66 7.01 -12.79 -3.11
C VAL A 66 6.75 -12.05 -1.79
N ALA A 67 6.98 -12.70 -0.64
CA ALA A 67 6.70 -12.14 0.68
C ALA A 67 7.75 -11.11 1.13
N LEU A 68 9.02 -11.35 0.85
CA LEU A 68 10.14 -10.58 1.41
C LEU A 68 10.17 -9.09 1.00
N PRO A 69 9.83 -8.70 -0.25
CA PRO A 69 9.70 -7.28 -0.61
C PRO A 69 8.65 -6.57 0.25
N ASN A 70 7.55 -7.24 0.61
CA ASN A 70 6.52 -6.67 1.47
C ASN A 70 7.02 -6.44 2.91
N LEU A 71 7.79 -7.39 3.47
CA LEU A 71 8.38 -7.23 4.80
C LEU A 71 9.32 -6.03 4.84
N ILE A 72 10.29 -5.98 3.91
CA ILE A 72 11.28 -4.91 3.87
C ILE A 72 10.63 -3.57 3.55
N GLY A 73 9.69 -3.53 2.60
CA GLY A 73 8.93 -2.32 2.30
C GLY A 73 8.18 -1.78 3.50
N SER A 74 7.54 -2.67 4.29
CA SER A 74 6.85 -2.29 5.53
C SER A 74 7.78 -1.66 6.56
N VAL A 75 8.96 -2.26 6.76
CA VAL A 75 9.98 -1.72 7.68
C VAL A 75 10.51 -0.38 7.20
N LEU A 76 10.81 -0.26 5.90
CA LEU A 76 11.37 0.95 5.30
C LEU A 76 10.41 2.14 5.27
N ARG A 77 9.10 1.91 5.31
CA ARG A 77 8.11 3.00 5.38
C ARG A 77 8.35 3.94 6.56
N VAL A 78 8.79 3.41 7.71
CA VAL A 78 9.08 4.23 8.90
C VAL A 78 10.22 5.23 8.63
N PRO A 79 11.47 4.82 8.31
CA PRO A 79 12.53 5.77 8.00
C PRO A 79 12.23 6.63 6.77
N TYR A 80 11.55 6.10 5.74
CA TYR A 80 11.23 6.85 4.53
C TYR A 80 10.26 8.00 4.77
N THR A 81 9.38 7.90 5.78
CA THR A 81 8.48 8.99 6.19
C THR A 81 9.26 10.26 6.58
N PHE A 82 10.46 10.11 7.13
CA PHE A 82 11.30 11.23 7.56
C PHE A 82 12.20 11.80 6.44
N GLY A 83 12.37 11.05 5.34
CA GLY A 83 13.24 11.40 4.23
C GLY A 83 12.96 12.79 3.64
N PRO A 84 11.72 13.08 3.19
CA PRO A 84 11.36 14.37 2.61
C PRO A 84 11.63 15.56 3.54
N ALA A 85 11.35 15.40 4.84
CA ALA A 85 11.55 16.47 5.81
C ALA A 85 13.04 16.73 6.12
N LYS A 86 13.89 15.70 6.03
CA LYS A 86 15.33 15.83 6.30
C LYS A 86 16.11 16.30 5.08
N PHE A 87 15.79 15.77 3.90
CA PHE A 87 16.59 15.95 2.69
C PHE A 87 15.91 16.82 1.62
N GLY A 88 14.64 17.15 1.80
CA GLY A 88 13.77 17.79 0.81
C GLY A 88 13.04 16.75 -0.04
N GLY A 89 11.76 17.03 -0.33
CA GLY A 89 10.87 16.19 -1.14
C GLY A 89 11.46 15.72 -2.46
N ARG A 90 11.84 16.68 -3.32
CA ARG A 90 12.50 16.39 -4.61
C ARG A 90 13.71 15.50 -4.44
N ASN A 91 14.64 15.88 -3.55
CA ASN A 91 15.91 15.18 -3.42
C ASN A 91 15.70 13.74 -2.94
N PHE A 92 14.81 13.55 -1.97
CA PHE A 92 14.51 12.22 -1.47
C PHE A 92 13.80 11.35 -2.51
N THR A 93 12.88 11.91 -3.31
CA THR A 93 12.24 11.20 -4.44
C THR A 93 13.27 10.75 -5.48
N VAL A 94 14.27 11.58 -5.79
CA VAL A 94 15.37 11.20 -6.70
C VAL A 94 16.16 10.01 -6.14
N VAL A 95 16.57 10.09 -4.87
CA VAL A 95 17.33 9.02 -4.21
C VAL A 95 16.52 7.73 -4.14
N SER A 96 15.27 7.81 -3.70
CA SER A 96 14.41 6.63 -3.54
C SER A 96 14.03 5.98 -4.87
N ALA A 97 13.94 6.75 -5.96
CA ALA A 97 13.80 6.21 -7.32
C ALA A 97 15.08 5.50 -7.78
N ILE A 98 16.27 6.11 -7.62
CA ILE A 98 17.54 5.51 -8.06
C ILE A 98 17.86 4.22 -7.28
N LEU A 99 17.48 4.12 -6.01
CA LEU A 99 17.64 2.89 -5.23
C LEU A 99 16.92 1.68 -5.86
N LEU A 100 15.89 1.90 -6.67
CA LEU A 100 15.19 0.83 -7.39
C LEU A 100 16.02 0.20 -8.51
N LEU A 101 17.07 0.88 -8.99
CA LEU A 101 18.00 0.32 -9.98
C LEU A 101 18.75 -0.89 -9.43
N ILE A 102 19.04 -0.90 -8.12
CA ILE A 102 19.80 -1.97 -7.46
C ILE A 102 19.09 -3.33 -7.63
N PRO A 103 17.85 -3.54 -7.13
CA PRO A 103 17.16 -4.81 -7.32
C PRO A 103 16.85 -5.10 -8.78
N ALA A 104 16.56 -4.10 -9.62
CA ALA A 104 16.27 -4.29 -11.03
C ALA A 104 17.47 -4.84 -11.83
N ILE A 105 18.66 -4.27 -11.61
CA ILE A 105 19.91 -4.72 -12.24
C ILE A 105 20.29 -6.11 -11.72
N MET A 106 20.30 -6.27 -10.38
CA MET A 106 20.68 -7.54 -9.76
C MET A 106 19.77 -8.68 -10.18
N LEU A 107 18.45 -8.45 -10.28
CA LEU A 107 17.50 -9.45 -10.75
C LEU A 107 17.87 -9.93 -12.16
N GLY A 108 18.06 -9.01 -13.10
CA GLY A 108 18.37 -9.37 -14.49
C GLY A 108 19.71 -10.11 -14.64
N VAL A 109 20.69 -9.83 -13.77
CA VAL A 109 21.96 -10.57 -13.72
C VAL A 109 21.77 -11.96 -13.11
N ALA A 110 21.09 -12.05 -11.96
CA ALA A 110 20.93 -13.29 -11.21
C ALA A 110 20.13 -14.36 -11.98
N VAL A 111 19.04 -13.96 -12.64
CA VAL A 111 18.18 -14.92 -13.37
C VAL A 111 18.80 -15.46 -14.66
N ASN A 112 19.90 -14.88 -15.13
CA ASN A 112 20.68 -15.37 -16.27
C ASN A 112 21.76 -16.40 -15.87
N ASN A 113 21.97 -16.62 -14.57
CA ASN A 113 22.94 -17.58 -14.09
C ASN A 113 22.22 -18.71 -13.34
N PRO A 114 22.09 -19.92 -13.94
CA PRO A 114 21.44 -21.07 -13.31
C PRO A 114 22.09 -21.49 -11.98
N GLY A 115 23.37 -21.17 -11.77
CA GLY A 115 24.08 -21.45 -10.53
C GLY A 115 23.81 -20.44 -9.40
N THR A 116 22.91 -19.47 -9.61
CA THR A 116 22.60 -18.46 -8.60
C THR A 116 21.92 -19.12 -7.39
N PRO A 117 22.52 -19.04 -6.19
CA PRO A 117 21.96 -19.68 -5.01
C PRO A 117 20.69 -18.96 -4.53
N TYR A 118 19.75 -19.73 -3.96
CA TYR A 118 18.46 -19.22 -3.48
C TYR A 118 18.57 -18.02 -2.52
N TRP A 119 19.56 -18.01 -1.63
CA TRP A 119 19.77 -16.89 -0.69
C TRP A 119 20.00 -15.55 -1.40
N LEU A 120 20.62 -15.56 -2.60
CA LEU A 120 20.85 -14.34 -3.36
C LEU A 120 19.53 -13.81 -3.94
N PHE A 121 18.63 -14.69 -4.38
CA PHE A 121 17.28 -14.29 -4.76
C PHE A 121 16.49 -13.71 -3.59
N LEU A 122 16.65 -14.23 -2.37
CA LEU A 122 16.10 -13.61 -1.17
C LEU A 122 16.67 -12.20 -0.95
N VAL A 123 17.97 -11.98 -1.10
CA VAL A 123 18.55 -10.63 -1.00
C VAL A 123 17.96 -9.69 -2.06
N ILE A 124 17.84 -10.13 -3.30
CA ILE A 124 17.25 -9.33 -4.39
C ILE A 124 15.78 -9.00 -4.12
N ALA A 125 15.02 -9.98 -3.62
CA ALA A 125 13.63 -9.79 -3.20
C ALA A 125 13.50 -8.81 -2.02
N ALA A 126 14.37 -8.91 -1.02
CA ALA A 126 14.44 -7.94 0.06
C ALA A 126 14.70 -6.52 -0.47
N LEU A 127 15.65 -6.35 -1.39
CA LEU A 127 16.00 -5.05 -1.98
C LEU A 127 14.87 -4.45 -2.83
N ALA A 128 14.03 -5.28 -3.47
CA ALA A 128 12.82 -4.80 -4.14
C ALA A 128 11.86 -4.07 -3.17
N GLY A 129 11.96 -4.35 -1.87
CA GLY A 129 11.25 -3.64 -0.81
C GLY A 129 11.54 -2.14 -0.72
N PHE A 130 12.63 -1.62 -1.32
CA PHE A 130 12.82 -0.16 -1.44
C PHE A 130 11.61 0.52 -2.07
N GLY A 131 11.00 -0.11 -3.09
CA GLY A 131 9.80 0.39 -3.73
C GLY A 131 8.60 0.53 -2.78
N GLY A 132 8.45 -0.37 -1.81
CA GLY A 132 7.40 -0.30 -0.78
C GLY A 132 7.61 0.84 0.22
N GLY A 133 8.86 1.26 0.44
CA GLY A 133 9.21 2.42 1.25
C GLY A 133 8.85 3.76 0.58
N ASN A 134 8.93 3.84 -0.76
CA ASN A 134 8.65 5.06 -1.53
C ASN A 134 7.28 5.67 -1.18
N PHE A 135 6.27 4.83 -0.96
CA PHE A 135 4.91 5.26 -0.58
C PHE A 135 4.87 6.17 0.63
N ALA A 136 5.57 5.80 1.70
CA ALA A 136 5.54 6.61 2.91
C ALA A 136 6.19 7.99 2.69
N SER A 137 7.31 8.03 1.97
CA SER A 137 7.99 9.29 1.65
C SER A 137 7.18 10.18 0.70
N SER A 138 6.55 9.59 -0.32
CA SER A 138 5.76 10.30 -1.32
C SER A 138 4.50 10.91 -0.71
N MET A 139 3.78 10.14 0.12
CA MET A 139 2.61 10.64 0.85
C MET A 139 2.99 11.73 1.88
N ALA A 140 4.08 11.55 2.61
CA ALA A 140 4.59 12.56 3.54
C ALA A 140 4.97 13.85 2.81
N ASN A 141 5.57 13.74 1.62
CA ASN A 141 5.94 14.89 0.81
C ASN A 141 4.73 15.65 0.25
N ILE A 142 3.83 14.96 -0.45
CA ILE A 142 2.68 15.57 -1.14
C ILE A 142 1.72 16.27 -0.18
N THR A 143 1.62 15.81 1.06
CA THR A 143 0.79 16.45 2.10
C THR A 143 1.12 17.95 2.26
N TYR A 144 2.39 18.34 2.16
CA TYR A 144 2.80 19.75 2.31
C TYR A 144 2.48 20.63 1.10
N PHE A 145 2.27 20.05 -0.08
CA PHE A 145 2.02 20.80 -1.31
C PHE A 145 0.56 21.22 -1.52
N TYR A 146 -0.39 20.69 -0.75
CA TYR A 146 -1.81 20.95 -0.99
C TYR A 146 -2.47 21.65 0.21
N PRO A 147 -3.42 22.57 -0.03
CA PRO A 147 -4.24 23.12 1.04
C PRO A 147 -5.01 22.02 1.75
N ARG A 148 -5.36 22.27 3.00
CA ARG A 148 -6.07 21.32 3.87
C ARG A 148 -7.34 20.76 3.21
N SER A 149 -8.07 21.60 2.49
CA SER A 149 -9.31 21.23 1.80
C SER A 149 -9.10 20.30 0.59
N LYS A 150 -7.89 20.21 0.05
CA LYS A 150 -7.56 19.41 -1.16
C LYS A 150 -6.60 18.25 -0.90
N GLN A 151 -6.04 18.13 0.31
CA GLN A 151 -5.11 17.05 0.67
C GLN A 151 -5.71 15.65 0.44
N GLY A 152 -6.97 15.42 0.83
CA GLY A 152 -7.61 14.10 0.66
C GLY A 152 -7.61 13.63 -0.80
N VAL A 153 -7.94 14.51 -1.74
CA VAL A 153 -7.94 14.21 -3.18
C VAL A 153 -6.52 13.98 -3.69
N ALA A 154 -5.57 14.86 -3.33
CA ALA A 154 -4.18 14.74 -3.78
C ALA A 154 -3.52 13.44 -3.29
N LEU A 155 -3.69 13.11 -2.01
CA LEU A 155 -3.18 11.89 -1.41
C LEU A 155 -3.89 10.65 -1.97
N GLY A 156 -5.20 10.74 -2.23
CA GLY A 156 -5.96 9.68 -2.89
C GLY A 156 -5.46 9.37 -4.29
N LEU A 157 -5.24 10.41 -5.12
CA LEU A 157 -4.67 10.26 -6.47
C LEU A 157 -3.23 9.75 -6.44
N ASN A 158 -2.41 10.23 -5.50
CA ASN A 158 -1.05 9.77 -5.34
C ASN A 158 -0.99 8.27 -5.02
N ALA A 159 -1.77 7.84 -4.02
CA ALA A 159 -1.86 6.44 -3.63
C ALA A 159 -2.45 5.54 -4.74
N ALA A 160 -3.52 5.98 -5.41
CA ALA A 160 -4.13 5.21 -6.50
C ALA A 160 -3.19 5.09 -7.71
N GLY A 161 -2.54 6.17 -8.12
CA GLY A 161 -1.57 6.18 -9.21
C GLY A 161 -0.35 5.31 -8.92
N GLY A 162 0.13 5.32 -7.68
CA GLY A 162 1.15 4.41 -7.17
C GLY A 162 0.73 2.94 -7.29
N ASN A 163 -0.42 2.58 -6.72
CA ASN A 163 -0.89 1.19 -6.70
C ASN A 163 -1.10 0.59 -8.11
N ILE A 164 -1.41 1.40 -9.13
CA ILE A 164 -1.50 0.95 -10.53
C ILE A 164 -0.16 0.37 -11.04
N GLY A 165 0.97 0.70 -10.40
CA GLY A 165 2.27 0.09 -10.66
C GLY A 165 2.25 -1.44 -10.54
N VAL A 166 1.42 -1.98 -9.64
CA VAL A 166 1.24 -3.43 -9.47
C VAL A 166 0.55 -4.06 -10.69
N SER A 167 -0.54 -3.47 -11.15
CA SER A 167 -1.21 -3.90 -12.39
C SER A 167 -0.29 -3.79 -13.60
N SER A 168 0.55 -2.76 -13.64
CA SER A 168 1.47 -2.52 -14.75
C SER A 168 2.50 -3.64 -14.87
N VAL A 169 3.06 -4.11 -13.74
CA VAL A 169 3.91 -5.31 -13.71
C VAL A 169 3.15 -6.51 -14.26
N GLN A 170 1.94 -6.76 -13.74
CA GLN A 170 1.20 -7.97 -14.06
C GLN A 170 0.66 -8.00 -15.50
N LEU A 171 0.49 -6.83 -16.12
CA LEU A 171 0.11 -6.70 -17.53
C LEU A 171 1.33 -6.80 -18.45
N VAL A 172 2.41 -6.08 -18.13
CA VAL A 172 3.55 -5.90 -19.03
C VAL A 172 4.56 -7.05 -18.93
N MET A 173 4.85 -7.55 -17.73
CA MET A 173 5.92 -8.54 -17.52
C MET A 173 5.68 -9.88 -18.20
N PRO A 174 4.47 -10.46 -18.26
CA PRO A 174 4.26 -11.68 -19.01
C PRO A 174 4.67 -11.55 -20.49
N LEU A 175 4.39 -10.41 -21.12
CA LEU A 175 4.73 -10.12 -22.52
C LEU A 175 6.24 -9.90 -22.70
N VAL A 176 6.85 -9.10 -21.81
CA VAL A 176 8.28 -8.80 -21.83
C VAL A 176 9.12 -10.06 -21.58
N ILE A 177 8.76 -10.86 -20.57
CA ILE A 177 9.48 -12.11 -20.27
C ILE A 177 9.30 -13.11 -21.42
N GLY A 178 8.11 -13.21 -22.00
CA GLY A 178 7.83 -14.12 -23.11
C GLY A 178 8.60 -13.79 -24.39
N SER A 179 8.97 -12.51 -24.60
CA SER A 179 9.67 -12.05 -25.81
C SER A 179 11.18 -11.86 -25.63
N LEU A 180 11.61 -11.41 -24.45
CA LEU A 180 12.99 -11.00 -24.17
C LEU A 180 13.69 -11.86 -23.09
N GLY A 181 12.98 -12.86 -22.54
CA GLY A 181 13.49 -13.74 -21.50
C GLY A 181 13.37 -13.16 -20.07
N LEU A 182 13.67 -13.99 -19.07
CA LEU A 182 13.43 -13.67 -17.66
C LEU A 182 14.26 -12.48 -17.15
N ALA A 183 15.47 -12.27 -17.68
CA ALA A 183 16.31 -11.14 -17.30
C ALA A 183 15.69 -9.78 -17.61
N ALA A 184 14.86 -9.71 -18.66
CA ALA A 184 14.14 -8.50 -19.01
C ALA A 184 13.14 -8.07 -17.91
N ALA A 185 12.70 -8.98 -17.03
CA ALA A 185 11.85 -8.61 -15.89
C ALA A 185 12.49 -7.57 -14.97
N GLY A 186 13.82 -7.61 -14.83
CA GLY A 186 14.59 -6.59 -14.11
C GLY A 186 14.95 -5.41 -15.00
N TRP A 187 15.56 -5.66 -16.15
CA TRP A 187 16.16 -4.61 -16.97
C TRP A 187 15.17 -3.70 -17.69
N PHE A 188 13.96 -4.19 -18.02
CA PHE A 188 12.95 -3.41 -18.73
C PHE A 188 12.58 -2.12 -18.00
N TRP A 189 12.58 -2.13 -16.67
CA TRP A 189 12.18 -0.97 -15.86
C TRP A 189 13.28 0.07 -15.68
N ILE A 190 14.55 -0.27 -15.98
CA ILE A 190 15.70 0.61 -15.76
C ILE A 190 15.55 1.97 -16.46
N PRO A 191 15.22 2.05 -17.77
CA PRO A 191 15.06 3.34 -18.44
C PRO A 191 13.96 4.20 -17.80
N PHE A 192 12.84 3.58 -17.41
CA PHE A 192 11.74 4.29 -16.75
C PHE A 192 12.14 4.82 -15.38
N ILE A 193 12.90 4.04 -14.60
CA ILE A 193 13.42 4.47 -13.29
C ILE A 193 14.35 5.69 -13.45
N VAL A 194 15.27 5.65 -14.42
CA VAL A 194 16.18 6.77 -14.72
C VAL A 194 15.39 8.00 -15.14
N VAL A 195 14.38 7.84 -16.02
CA VAL A 195 13.51 8.94 -16.46
C VAL A 195 12.72 9.51 -15.29
N ALA A 196 12.16 8.69 -14.41
CA ALA A 196 11.42 9.16 -13.25
C ALA A 196 12.32 9.94 -12.27
N ALA A 197 13.55 9.45 -12.02
CA ALA A 197 14.53 10.15 -11.19
C ALA A 197 14.94 11.49 -11.82
N ALA A 198 15.20 11.53 -13.13
CA ALA A 198 15.50 12.77 -13.85
C ALA A 198 14.32 13.75 -13.81
N CYS A 199 13.10 13.27 -14.05
CA CYS A 199 11.89 14.07 -13.97
C CYS A 199 11.68 14.64 -12.56
N ALA A 200 11.86 13.84 -11.50
CA ALA A 200 11.85 14.33 -10.14
C ALA A 200 12.88 15.44 -9.95
N PHE A 201 14.13 15.22 -10.37
CA PHE A 201 15.23 16.19 -10.24
C PHE A 201 14.94 17.53 -10.95
N PHE A 202 14.42 17.51 -12.18
CA PHE A 202 14.19 18.72 -12.96
C PHE A 202 12.87 19.43 -12.65
N PHE A 203 11.85 18.71 -12.20
CA PHE A 203 10.49 19.25 -12.13
C PHE A 203 9.88 19.30 -10.73
N MET A 204 10.35 18.53 -9.76
CA MET A 204 9.87 18.65 -8.37
C MET A 204 10.60 19.77 -7.61
N ASP A 205 10.05 20.16 -6.47
CA ASP A 205 10.55 21.22 -5.60
C ASP A 205 10.78 20.71 -4.18
N ASN A 206 11.63 21.42 -3.44
CA ASN A 206 11.74 21.24 -2.00
C ASN A 206 11.03 22.41 -1.29
N LEU A 207 10.29 22.12 -0.23
CA LEU A 207 9.69 23.15 0.63
C LEU A 207 10.50 23.29 1.91
N THR A 208 10.93 24.50 2.29
CA THR A 208 11.65 24.72 3.56
C THR A 208 10.75 24.57 4.79
N SER A 209 9.43 24.75 4.60
CA SER A 209 8.40 24.60 5.62
C SER A 209 8.07 23.12 5.94
N ALA A 210 8.47 22.19 5.07
CA ALA A 210 8.25 20.75 5.28
C ALA A 210 9.21 20.20 6.34
N LYS A 211 8.80 20.30 7.61
CA LYS A 211 9.54 19.76 8.76
C LYS A 211 8.75 18.66 9.43
N ALA A 212 9.45 17.57 9.76
CA ALA A 212 8.96 16.49 10.61
C ALA A 212 9.67 16.59 11.95
N ASN A 213 8.91 16.45 13.05
CA ASN A 213 9.49 16.30 14.38
C ASN A 213 9.44 14.80 14.76
N PRO A 214 10.59 14.08 14.77
CA PRO A 214 10.61 12.66 15.08
C PRO A 214 10.01 12.32 16.45
N ARG A 215 10.16 13.20 17.45
CA ARG A 215 9.58 12.98 18.79
C ARG A 215 8.05 12.98 18.74
N GLN A 216 7.45 13.87 17.95
CA GLN A 216 5.99 13.90 17.76
C GLN A 216 5.47 12.69 16.98
N GLN A 217 6.25 12.18 16.00
CA GLN A 217 5.88 10.96 15.29
C GLN A 217 6.03 9.69 16.14
N LEU A 218 6.99 9.65 17.07
CA LEU A 218 7.10 8.55 18.02
C LEU A 218 6.01 8.61 19.10
N ALA A 219 5.57 9.81 19.50
CA ALA A 219 4.53 9.97 20.52
C ALA A 219 3.19 9.33 20.12
N VAL A 220 2.84 9.32 18.83
CA VAL A 220 1.61 8.66 18.37
C VAL A 220 1.68 7.13 18.45
N ALA A 221 2.87 6.53 18.56
CA ALA A 221 3.01 5.10 18.85
C ALA A 221 2.48 4.74 20.25
N GLY A 222 2.44 5.70 21.19
CA GLY A 222 1.83 5.53 22.51
C GLY A 222 0.30 5.61 22.51
N LYS A 223 -0.35 5.97 21.39
CA LYS A 223 -1.81 6.10 21.30
C LYS A 223 -2.42 4.77 20.83
N ALA A 224 -3.35 4.21 21.61
CA ALA A 224 -4.01 2.93 21.30
C ALA A 224 -4.68 2.89 19.91
N GLN A 225 -5.26 4.01 19.47
CA GLN A 225 -5.93 4.12 18.18
C GLN A 225 -4.98 3.93 16.99
N THR A 226 -3.69 4.23 17.15
CA THR A 226 -2.67 3.93 16.13
C THR A 226 -2.60 2.43 15.86
N TRP A 227 -2.59 1.61 16.91
CA TRP A 227 -2.47 0.15 16.78
C TRP A 227 -3.78 -0.51 16.36
N ILE A 228 -4.92 -0.03 16.87
CA ILE A 228 -6.25 -0.50 16.43
C ILE A 228 -6.40 -0.25 14.92
N MET A 229 -6.10 0.97 14.45
CA MET A 229 -6.20 1.28 13.03
C MET A 229 -5.13 0.56 12.20
N SER A 230 -3.94 0.31 12.76
CA SER A 230 -2.91 -0.52 12.10
C SER A 230 -3.42 -1.94 11.84
N PHE A 231 -4.07 -2.56 12.82
CA PHE A 231 -4.66 -3.89 12.68
C PHE A 231 -5.75 -3.93 11.60
N LEU A 232 -6.66 -2.95 11.58
CA LEU A 232 -7.67 -2.85 10.53
C LEU A 232 -7.06 -2.55 9.15
N TYR A 233 -5.96 -1.80 9.10
CA TYR A 233 -5.27 -1.48 7.85
C TYR A 233 -4.48 -2.67 7.29
N ILE A 234 -4.07 -3.64 8.11
CA ILE A 234 -3.62 -4.96 7.63
C ILE A 234 -4.76 -5.66 6.88
N GLY A 235 -5.98 -5.65 7.44
CA GLY A 235 -7.14 -6.29 6.82
C GLY A 235 -7.69 -5.64 5.56
N THR A 236 -7.22 -4.45 5.20
CA THR A 236 -7.63 -3.75 3.98
C THR A 236 -6.43 -3.59 3.04
N PHE A 237 -5.45 -2.76 3.39
CA PHE A 237 -4.32 -2.48 2.52
C PHE A 237 -3.38 -3.67 2.44
N GLY A 238 -3.13 -4.30 3.58
CA GLY A 238 -2.37 -5.54 3.66
C GLY A 238 -2.99 -6.64 2.81
N SER A 239 -4.32 -6.78 2.83
CA SER A 239 -5.05 -7.70 1.95
C SER A 239 -4.94 -7.33 0.47
N PHE A 240 -5.13 -6.06 0.12
CA PHE A 240 -4.95 -5.59 -1.25
C PHE A 240 -3.56 -5.96 -1.78
N ILE A 241 -2.48 -5.58 -1.08
CA ILE A 241 -1.13 -5.83 -1.58
C ILE A 241 -0.75 -7.32 -1.50
N GLY A 242 -1.16 -8.02 -0.46
CA GLY A 242 -0.88 -9.45 -0.28
C GLY A 242 -1.56 -10.31 -1.34
N TYR A 243 -2.84 -10.08 -1.60
CA TYR A 243 -3.52 -10.76 -2.71
C TYR A 243 -2.97 -10.33 -4.06
N SER A 244 -2.63 -9.04 -4.24
CA SER A 244 -2.02 -8.58 -5.49
C SER A 244 -0.78 -9.39 -5.83
N THR A 245 0.13 -9.59 -4.87
CA THR A 245 1.38 -10.29 -5.15
C THR A 245 1.24 -11.82 -5.12
N ALA A 246 0.33 -12.36 -4.30
CA ALA A 246 0.11 -13.80 -4.19
C ALA A 246 -0.68 -14.39 -5.37
N PHE A 247 -1.65 -13.63 -5.93
CA PHE A 247 -2.63 -14.15 -6.89
C PHE A 247 -1.99 -14.88 -8.08
N PRO A 248 -0.98 -14.32 -8.80
CA PRO A 248 -0.43 -15.00 -9.97
C PRO A 248 0.22 -16.35 -9.61
N LEU A 249 1.01 -16.40 -8.53
CA LEU A 249 1.67 -17.63 -8.08
C LEU A 249 0.66 -18.65 -7.57
N LEU A 250 -0.32 -18.21 -6.79
CA LEU A 250 -1.40 -19.07 -6.31
C LEU A 250 -2.23 -19.64 -7.47
N SER A 251 -2.55 -18.82 -8.48
CA SER A 251 -3.24 -19.28 -9.69
C SER A 251 -2.41 -20.30 -10.46
N GLN A 252 -1.10 -20.09 -10.61
CA GLN A 252 -0.23 -21.08 -11.25
C GLN A 252 -0.22 -22.41 -10.49
N SER A 253 -0.14 -22.37 -9.15
CA SER A 253 -0.10 -23.59 -8.34
C SER A 253 -1.40 -24.39 -8.38
N LEU A 254 -2.55 -23.73 -8.54
CA LEU A 254 -3.87 -24.38 -8.53
C LEU A 254 -4.41 -24.68 -9.93
N PHE A 255 -4.07 -23.85 -10.92
CA PHE A 255 -4.62 -23.86 -12.28
C PHE A 255 -3.50 -23.63 -13.30
N PRO A 256 -2.55 -24.58 -13.45
CA PRO A 256 -1.35 -24.38 -14.26
C PRO A 256 -1.64 -24.06 -15.73
N ASP A 257 -2.73 -24.60 -16.28
CA ASP A 257 -3.14 -24.43 -17.68
C ASP A 257 -4.05 -23.19 -17.90
N ALA A 258 -4.44 -22.50 -16.84
CA ALA A 258 -5.32 -21.34 -16.94
C ALA A 258 -4.57 -20.10 -17.45
N PRO A 259 -5.26 -19.16 -18.12
CA PRO A 259 -4.65 -17.93 -18.65
C PRO A 259 -4.43 -16.86 -17.56
N TYR A 260 -3.98 -17.25 -16.36
CA TYR A 260 -3.87 -16.34 -15.21
C TYR A 260 -2.98 -15.13 -15.49
N ALA A 261 -1.89 -15.31 -16.23
CA ALA A 261 -0.97 -14.22 -16.58
C ALA A 261 -1.63 -13.14 -17.45
N ALA A 262 -2.64 -13.49 -18.25
CA ALA A 262 -3.36 -12.54 -19.10
C ALA A 262 -4.37 -11.69 -18.32
N VAL A 263 -4.78 -12.10 -17.12
CA VAL A 263 -5.86 -11.46 -16.35
C VAL A 263 -5.47 -10.98 -14.97
N ALA A 264 -4.30 -11.39 -14.44
CA ALA A 264 -3.87 -11.06 -13.09
C ALA A 264 -3.90 -9.56 -12.77
N PHE A 265 -3.52 -8.72 -13.75
CA PHE A 265 -3.48 -7.27 -13.59
C PHE A 265 -4.82 -6.63 -13.20
N ALA A 266 -5.94 -7.28 -13.54
CA ALA A 266 -7.29 -6.75 -13.34
C ALA A 266 -7.61 -6.52 -11.85
N GLY A 267 -7.16 -7.44 -10.98
CA GLY A 267 -7.41 -7.38 -9.55
C GLY A 267 -6.82 -6.12 -8.91
N PRO A 268 -5.49 -5.94 -8.96
CA PRO A 268 -4.86 -4.75 -8.42
C PRO A 268 -5.37 -3.45 -9.10
N LEU A 269 -5.82 -3.52 -10.36
CA LEU A 269 -6.33 -2.35 -11.08
C LEU A 269 -7.67 -1.92 -10.50
N ILE A 270 -8.61 -2.87 -10.36
CA ILE A 270 -9.92 -2.64 -9.73
C ILE A 270 -9.74 -2.12 -8.30
N GLY A 271 -8.90 -2.78 -7.50
CA GLY A 271 -8.64 -2.37 -6.12
C GLY A 271 -8.04 -0.96 -6.00
N SER A 272 -7.21 -0.55 -6.97
CA SER A 272 -6.63 0.80 -7.03
C SER A 272 -7.65 1.85 -7.42
N LEU A 273 -8.46 1.58 -8.46
CA LEU A 273 -9.45 2.51 -9.00
C LEU A 273 -10.65 2.70 -8.06
N ILE A 274 -11.03 1.66 -7.30
CA ILE A 274 -12.17 1.74 -6.37
C ILE A 274 -11.81 2.41 -5.04
N ARG A 275 -10.51 2.54 -4.71
CA ARG A 275 -10.05 3.12 -3.44
C ARG A 275 -10.61 4.53 -3.16
N PRO A 276 -10.60 5.50 -4.10
CA PRO A 276 -11.23 6.80 -3.90
C PRO A 276 -12.73 6.71 -3.63
N ILE A 277 -13.42 5.73 -4.22
CA ILE A 277 -14.86 5.51 -4.02
C ILE A 277 -15.13 5.05 -2.59
N GLY A 278 -14.28 4.19 -2.02
CA GLY A 278 -14.38 3.81 -0.61
C GLY A 278 -14.26 5.00 0.36
N GLY A 279 -13.38 5.95 0.07
CA GLY A 279 -13.26 7.20 0.82
C GLY A 279 -14.49 8.10 0.68
N TRP A 280 -15.01 8.23 -0.54
CA TRP A 280 -16.24 8.99 -0.81
C TRP A 280 -17.49 8.37 -0.15
N LEU A 281 -17.59 7.03 -0.11
CA LEU A 281 -18.64 6.35 0.63
C LEU A 281 -18.54 6.64 2.13
N ALA A 282 -17.33 6.60 2.68
CA ALA A 282 -17.08 6.95 4.08
C ALA A 282 -17.45 8.41 4.39
N ASP A 283 -17.20 9.35 3.47
CA ASP A 283 -17.62 10.74 3.62
C ASP A 283 -19.15 10.90 3.67
N ARG A 284 -19.91 10.02 3.00
CA ARG A 284 -21.38 10.09 2.93
C ARG A 284 -22.10 9.31 4.02
N LEU A 285 -21.59 8.12 4.35
CA LEU A 285 -22.27 7.14 5.20
C LEU A 285 -21.60 6.97 6.58
N GLY A 286 -20.45 7.60 6.80
CA GLY A 286 -19.56 7.37 7.94
C GLY A 286 -18.49 6.33 7.63
N GLY A 287 -17.26 6.55 8.11
CA GLY A 287 -16.14 5.63 7.86
C GLY A 287 -16.30 4.30 8.56
N ALA A 288 -16.81 4.28 9.78
CA ALA A 288 -16.97 3.07 10.57
C ALA A 288 -18.04 2.10 10.01
N PRO A 289 -19.27 2.54 9.66
CA PRO A 289 -20.27 1.66 9.04
C PRO A 289 -19.80 1.04 7.72
N VAL A 290 -19.18 1.85 6.84
CA VAL A 290 -18.64 1.37 5.56
C VAL A 290 -17.56 0.32 5.81
N THR A 291 -16.63 0.58 6.73
CA THR A 291 -15.55 -0.34 7.08
C THR A 291 -16.08 -1.65 7.68
N LEU A 292 -17.10 -1.58 8.54
CA LEU A 292 -17.71 -2.75 9.18
C LEU A 292 -18.30 -3.70 8.14
N TRP A 293 -19.17 -3.19 7.26
CA TRP A 293 -19.79 -4.00 6.21
C TRP A 293 -18.78 -4.46 5.16
N ASN A 294 -17.74 -3.67 4.92
CA ASN A 294 -16.65 -4.08 4.05
C ASN A 294 -15.92 -5.32 4.61
N PHE A 295 -15.62 -5.38 5.91
CA PHE A 295 -15.02 -6.58 6.49
C PHE A 295 -15.94 -7.81 6.43
N ALA A 296 -17.26 -7.63 6.55
CA ALA A 296 -18.22 -8.71 6.33
C ALA A 296 -18.13 -9.23 4.89
N ALA A 297 -18.09 -8.33 3.91
CA ALA A 297 -17.95 -8.67 2.50
C ALA A 297 -16.59 -9.34 2.19
N MET A 298 -15.50 -8.89 2.80
CA MET A 298 -14.18 -9.53 2.67
C MET A 298 -14.16 -10.94 3.28
N GLY A 299 -14.82 -11.14 4.43
CA GLY A 299 -15.02 -12.45 5.04
C GLY A 299 -15.76 -13.41 4.10
N GLY A 300 -16.90 -12.99 3.55
CA GLY A 300 -17.64 -13.77 2.55
C GLY A 300 -16.83 -14.01 1.27
N GLY A 301 -16.07 -13.02 0.81
CA GLY A 301 -15.20 -13.12 -0.36
C GLY A 301 -14.11 -14.18 -0.21
N VAL A 302 -13.49 -14.30 0.96
CA VAL A 302 -12.48 -15.36 1.21
C VAL A 302 -13.11 -16.75 1.24
N LEU A 303 -14.31 -16.90 1.81
CA LEU A 303 -15.02 -18.17 1.78
C LEU A 303 -15.37 -18.57 0.34
N LEU A 304 -15.79 -17.59 -0.48
CA LEU A 304 -16.06 -17.81 -1.89
C LEU A 304 -14.80 -18.21 -2.67
N VAL A 305 -13.67 -17.53 -2.43
CA VAL A 305 -12.36 -17.89 -3.01
C VAL A 305 -11.94 -19.30 -2.61
N TRP A 306 -12.11 -19.66 -1.33
CA TRP A 306 -11.77 -21.00 -0.85
C TRP A 306 -12.62 -22.05 -1.57
N TRP A 307 -13.95 -21.90 -1.59
CA TRP A 307 -14.82 -22.81 -2.32
C TRP A 307 -14.46 -22.91 -3.82
N ALA A 308 -14.19 -21.77 -4.46
CA ALA A 308 -13.77 -21.73 -5.85
C ALA A 308 -12.45 -22.46 -6.10
N SER A 309 -11.49 -22.38 -5.17
CA SER A 309 -10.20 -23.08 -5.28
C SER A 309 -10.34 -24.60 -5.31
N THR A 310 -11.38 -25.15 -4.67
CA THR A 310 -11.67 -26.60 -4.67
C THR A 310 -12.56 -27.05 -5.83
N SER A 311 -13.15 -26.12 -6.57
CA SER A 311 -14.11 -26.41 -7.65
C SER A 311 -13.45 -26.82 -8.98
N GLY A 312 -12.15 -26.60 -9.14
CA GLY A 312 -11.46 -26.75 -10.42
C GLY A 312 -11.76 -25.65 -11.45
N ASN A 313 -12.61 -24.67 -11.13
CA ASN A 313 -12.99 -23.59 -12.04
C ASN A 313 -12.16 -22.31 -11.80
N PHE A 314 -11.19 -22.07 -12.69
CA PHE A 314 -10.34 -20.88 -12.65
C PHE A 314 -11.13 -19.57 -12.71
N TRP A 315 -12.16 -19.46 -13.54
CA TRP A 315 -12.90 -18.20 -13.72
C TRP A 315 -13.72 -17.85 -12.49
N LEU A 316 -14.32 -18.85 -11.85
CA LEU A 316 -14.98 -18.66 -10.56
C LEU A 316 -13.97 -18.20 -9.50
N PHE A 317 -12.78 -18.80 -9.45
CA PHE A 317 -11.71 -18.41 -8.54
C PHE A 317 -11.23 -16.97 -8.80
N PHE A 318 -11.00 -16.62 -10.07
CA PHE A 318 -10.60 -15.30 -10.51
C PHE A 318 -11.63 -14.22 -10.13
N LEU A 319 -12.92 -14.45 -10.44
CA LEU A 319 -14.01 -13.51 -10.12
C LEU A 319 -14.19 -13.32 -8.62
N SER A 320 -14.00 -14.39 -7.83
CA SER A 320 -14.01 -14.33 -6.36
C SER A 320 -12.86 -13.49 -5.82
N PHE A 321 -11.67 -13.58 -6.44
CA PHE A 321 -10.56 -12.68 -6.14
C PHE A 321 -10.86 -11.24 -6.56
N GLN A 322 -11.55 -10.99 -7.67
CA GLN A 322 -11.94 -9.64 -8.08
C GLN A 322 -12.85 -8.98 -7.02
N LEU A 323 -13.75 -9.75 -6.41
CA LEU A 323 -14.55 -9.28 -5.28
C LEU A 323 -13.68 -8.89 -4.07
N LEU A 324 -12.65 -9.68 -3.76
CA LEU A 324 -11.69 -9.34 -2.69
C LEU A 324 -10.86 -8.09 -3.03
N PHE A 325 -10.45 -7.90 -4.28
CA PHE A 325 -9.77 -6.68 -4.71
C PHE A 325 -10.67 -5.45 -4.63
N LEU A 326 -11.92 -5.57 -5.06
CA LEU A 326 -12.92 -4.52 -4.96
C LEU A 326 -13.13 -4.10 -3.49
N THR A 327 -13.39 -5.07 -2.61
CA THR A 327 -13.69 -4.83 -1.19
C THR A 327 -12.44 -4.40 -0.41
N SER A 328 -11.25 -4.95 -0.67
CA SER A 328 -10.01 -4.42 -0.08
C SER A 328 -9.74 -2.98 -0.52
N GLY A 329 -10.04 -2.61 -1.77
CA GLY A 329 -9.99 -1.23 -2.27
C GLY A 329 -10.98 -0.29 -1.57
N ILE A 330 -12.24 -0.70 -1.40
CA ILE A 330 -13.24 0.08 -0.66
C ILE A 330 -12.80 0.27 0.80
N GLY A 331 -12.41 -0.83 1.46
CA GLY A 331 -11.90 -0.82 2.83
C GLY A 331 -10.67 0.06 3.01
N ASN A 332 -9.78 0.10 2.01
CA ASN A 332 -8.64 1.00 1.98
C ASN A 332 -9.04 2.47 2.04
N GLY A 333 -10.04 2.86 1.26
CA GLY A 333 -10.56 4.22 1.27
C GLY A 333 -11.25 4.56 2.58
N SER A 334 -12.10 3.66 3.08
CA SER A 334 -12.92 3.92 4.28
C SER A 334 -12.07 3.95 5.55
N THR A 335 -11.18 2.98 5.78
CA THR A 335 -10.29 2.95 6.94
C THR A 335 -9.35 4.15 6.96
N TYR A 336 -8.80 4.54 5.81
CA TYR A 336 -7.91 5.70 5.71
C TYR A 336 -8.65 6.99 6.03
N ARG A 337 -9.95 7.08 5.70
CA ARG A 337 -10.79 8.22 6.04
C ARG A 337 -11.13 8.30 7.53
N MET A 338 -11.24 7.16 8.22
CA MET A 338 -11.47 7.10 9.67
C MET A 338 -10.31 7.71 10.47
N ILE A 339 -9.06 7.55 10.03
CA ILE A 339 -7.88 7.94 10.84
C ILE A 339 -7.92 9.43 11.24
N PRO A 340 -8.04 10.41 10.32
CA PRO A 340 -8.14 11.81 10.71
C PRO A 340 -9.35 12.13 11.60
N ALA A 341 -10.50 11.48 11.35
CA ALA A 341 -11.72 11.69 12.15
C ALA A 341 -11.52 11.22 13.60
N ILE A 342 -10.91 10.05 13.80
CA ILE A 342 -10.62 9.47 15.12
C ILE A 342 -9.71 10.40 15.93
N PHE A 343 -8.60 10.86 15.34
CA PHE A 343 -7.64 11.69 16.06
C PHE A 343 -8.16 13.11 16.31
N GLN A 344 -9.05 13.64 15.46
CA GLN A 344 -9.76 14.89 15.75
C GLN A 344 -10.73 14.73 16.92
N ALA A 345 -11.58 13.70 16.90
CA ALA A 345 -12.50 13.41 18.01
C ALA A 345 -11.76 13.19 19.34
N LYS A 346 -10.60 12.51 19.30
CA LYS A 346 -9.74 12.34 20.47
C LYS A 346 -9.13 13.64 20.95
N ALA A 347 -8.66 14.51 20.05
CA ALA A 347 -8.11 15.80 20.43
C ALA A 347 -9.16 16.70 21.11
N ILE A 348 -10.39 16.73 20.58
CA ILE A 348 -11.53 17.45 21.19
C ILE A 348 -11.83 16.89 22.58
N ALA A 349 -11.89 15.56 22.72
CA ALA A 349 -12.14 14.93 24.01
C ALA A 349 -11.00 15.15 25.03
N GLU A 350 -9.75 15.21 24.59
CA GLU A 350 -8.58 15.43 25.45
C GLU A 350 -8.46 16.90 25.91
N ARG A 351 -8.85 17.87 25.07
CA ARG A 351 -8.73 19.31 25.37
C ARG A 351 -10.01 19.96 25.89
N GLY A 352 -11.17 19.37 25.61
CA GLY A 352 -12.47 19.90 26.04
C GLY A 352 -12.98 21.07 25.20
N ASP A 353 -12.38 21.33 24.04
CA ASP A 353 -12.78 22.42 23.13
C ASP A 353 -12.70 22.00 21.65
N GLU A 354 -13.39 22.75 20.79
CA GLU A 354 -13.36 22.58 19.33
C GLU A 354 -12.67 23.78 18.63
N THR A 355 -11.61 24.33 19.25
CA THR A 355 -10.86 25.43 18.66
C THR A 355 -10.08 25.00 17.42
N GLU A 356 -9.72 25.96 16.55
CA GLU A 356 -8.88 25.68 15.38
C GLU A 356 -7.55 25.02 15.79
N GLU A 357 -6.97 25.44 16.92
CA GLU A 357 -5.73 24.86 17.44
C GLU A 357 -5.90 23.38 17.82
N THR A 358 -7.00 23.00 18.47
CA THR A 358 -7.31 21.62 18.82
C THR A 358 -7.51 20.74 17.59
N LEU A 359 -8.23 21.24 16.58
CA LEU A 359 -8.40 20.53 15.31
C LEU A 359 -7.06 20.36 14.58
N LEU A 360 -6.19 21.36 14.65
CA LEU A 360 -4.83 21.29 14.10
C LEU A 360 -3.96 20.28 14.84
N HIS A 361 -4.07 20.22 16.16
CA HIS A 361 -3.38 19.24 16.98
C HIS A 361 -3.77 17.81 16.58
N GLY A 362 -5.08 17.52 16.50
CA GLY A 362 -5.58 16.21 16.06
C GLY A 362 -5.14 15.84 14.65
N LYS A 363 -5.15 16.79 13.70
CA LYS A 363 -4.65 16.57 12.33
C LYS A 363 -3.15 16.24 12.29
N ARG A 364 -2.33 16.92 13.08
CA ARG A 364 -0.88 16.62 13.18
C ARG A 364 -0.64 15.22 13.73
N GLN A 365 -1.39 14.82 14.77
CA GLN A 365 -1.33 13.46 15.29
C GLN A 365 -1.80 12.42 14.27
N ALA A 366 -2.89 12.68 13.55
CA ALA A 366 -3.38 11.79 12.48
C ALA A 366 -2.33 11.58 11.39
N SER A 367 -1.71 12.67 10.90
CA SER A 367 -0.66 12.60 9.87
C SER A 367 0.53 11.77 10.32
N ALA A 368 0.96 11.91 11.57
CA ALA A 368 2.00 11.08 12.15
C ALA A 368 1.57 9.60 12.30
N ALA A 369 0.34 9.36 12.77
CA ALA A 369 -0.18 8.00 12.97
C ALA A 369 -0.33 7.25 11.65
N ILE A 370 -0.71 7.94 10.56
CA ILE A 370 -0.80 7.38 9.21
C ILE A 370 0.53 6.74 8.78
N GLY A 371 1.69 7.32 9.14
CA GLY A 371 2.99 6.73 8.82
C GLY A 371 3.17 5.34 9.43
N ILE A 372 2.87 5.21 10.73
CA ILE A 372 2.95 3.93 11.47
C ILE A 372 1.88 2.96 10.95
N ILE A 373 0.64 3.40 10.83
CA ILE A 373 -0.49 2.59 10.35
C ILE A 373 -0.20 2.03 8.96
N SER A 374 0.38 2.86 8.08
CA SER A 374 0.74 2.47 6.72
C SER A 374 1.92 1.49 6.67
N ALA A 375 2.90 1.64 7.57
CA ALA A 375 4.01 0.70 7.72
C ALA A 375 3.52 -0.67 8.21
N VAL A 376 2.73 -0.70 9.28
CA VAL A 376 2.18 -1.94 9.84
C VAL A 376 1.18 -2.59 8.88
N GLY A 377 0.31 -1.80 8.24
CA GLY A 377 -0.65 -2.33 7.26
C GLY A 377 0.00 -3.03 6.08
N ALA A 378 1.16 -2.55 5.62
CA ALA A 378 1.92 -3.19 4.55
C ALA A 378 2.43 -4.60 4.93
N LEU A 379 2.54 -4.92 6.23
CA LEU A 379 2.93 -6.26 6.68
C LEU A 379 1.92 -7.32 6.28
N GLY A 380 0.65 -6.95 6.02
CA GLY A 380 -0.33 -7.91 5.50
C GLY A 380 0.11 -8.54 4.17
N GLY A 381 0.88 -7.81 3.35
CA GLY A 381 1.50 -8.36 2.15
C GLY A 381 2.44 -9.52 2.45
N PHE A 382 3.27 -9.39 3.48
CA PHE A 382 4.15 -10.46 3.95
C PHE A 382 3.33 -11.62 4.56
N LEU A 383 2.39 -11.29 5.45
CA LEU A 383 1.61 -12.28 6.19
C LEU A 383 0.78 -13.18 5.27
N ILE A 384 0.12 -12.62 4.25
CA ILE A 384 -0.67 -13.41 3.29
C ILE A 384 0.21 -14.37 2.50
N ASN A 385 1.33 -13.89 1.95
CA ASN A 385 2.22 -14.72 1.14
C ASN A 385 2.88 -15.81 1.97
N ARG A 386 3.27 -15.51 3.21
CA ARG A 386 3.78 -16.53 4.13
C ARG A 386 2.71 -17.53 4.56
N ALA A 387 1.47 -17.09 4.80
CA ALA A 387 0.38 -18.00 5.12
C ALA A 387 0.14 -19.00 3.97
N PHE A 388 0.15 -18.55 2.71
CA PHE A 388 0.07 -19.47 1.57
C PHE A 388 1.27 -20.42 1.50
N GLY A 389 2.50 -19.91 1.59
CA GLY A 389 3.70 -20.76 1.56
C GLY A 389 3.69 -21.84 2.65
N MET A 390 3.40 -21.45 3.89
CA MET A 390 3.29 -22.38 5.02
C MET A 390 2.14 -23.38 4.85
N ALA A 391 1.00 -22.96 4.29
CA ALA A 391 -0.13 -23.85 4.02
C ALA A 391 0.22 -24.91 2.96
N PHE A 392 0.89 -24.53 1.88
CA PHE A 392 1.39 -25.49 0.89
C PHE A 392 2.45 -26.42 1.47
N ALA A 393 3.39 -25.91 2.26
CA ALA A 393 4.42 -26.73 2.90
C ALA A 393 3.84 -27.75 3.89
N ALA A 394 2.82 -27.38 4.65
CA ALA A 394 2.25 -28.24 5.70
C ALA A 394 1.14 -29.17 5.18
N ALA A 395 0.32 -28.71 4.24
CA ALA A 395 -0.92 -29.40 3.85
C ALA A 395 -1.08 -29.59 2.34
N GLY A 396 -0.13 -29.14 1.51
CA GLY A 396 -0.21 -29.23 0.04
C GLY A 396 -1.33 -28.41 -0.59
N THR A 397 -2.07 -27.61 0.20
CA THR A 397 -3.23 -26.83 -0.25
C THR A 397 -3.26 -25.46 0.43
N PRO A 398 -3.93 -24.45 -0.16
CA PRO A 398 -4.07 -23.12 0.45
C PRO A 398 -5.15 -23.04 1.53
N ALA A 399 -5.89 -24.13 1.81
CA ALA A 399 -7.05 -24.11 2.70
C ALA A 399 -6.75 -23.57 4.13
N PRO A 400 -5.66 -23.96 4.81
CA PRO A 400 -5.30 -23.38 6.11
C PRO A 400 -5.12 -21.85 6.07
N ALA A 401 -4.57 -21.32 4.97
CA ALA A 401 -4.39 -19.89 4.80
C ALA A 401 -5.73 -19.16 4.67
N PHE A 402 -6.66 -19.70 3.86
CA PHE A 402 -8.01 -19.12 3.72
C PHE A 402 -8.78 -19.10 5.05
N LEU A 403 -8.69 -20.17 5.85
CA LEU A 403 -9.28 -20.19 7.19
C LEU A 403 -8.70 -19.07 8.06
N ALA A 404 -7.37 -18.92 8.09
CA ALA A 404 -6.71 -17.87 8.86
C ALA A 404 -7.16 -16.46 8.41
N PHE A 405 -7.30 -16.23 7.11
CA PHE A 405 -7.78 -14.95 6.58
C PHE A 405 -9.25 -14.68 6.96
N GLY A 406 -10.11 -15.70 6.89
CA GLY A 406 -11.51 -15.60 7.31
C GLY A 406 -11.64 -15.22 8.78
N LEU A 407 -10.91 -15.92 9.66
CA LEU A 407 -10.86 -15.60 11.10
C LEU A 407 -10.32 -14.18 11.35
N PHE A 408 -9.31 -13.78 10.59
CA PHE A 408 -8.77 -12.43 10.68
C PHE A 408 -9.80 -11.36 10.29
N TYR A 409 -10.59 -11.55 9.23
CA TYR A 409 -11.65 -10.61 8.86
C TYR A 409 -12.78 -10.55 9.88
N VAL A 410 -13.15 -11.69 10.49
CA VAL A 410 -14.10 -11.71 11.62
C VAL A 410 -13.55 -10.87 12.78
N SER A 411 -12.26 -10.99 13.10
CA SER A 411 -11.64 -10.17 14.15
C SER A 411 -11.63 -8.67 13.80
N CYS A 412 -11.37 -8.31 12.54
CA CYS A 412 -11.43 -6.93 12.07
C CYS A 412 -12.85 -6.35 12.14
N LEU A 413 -13.86 -7.14 11.76
CA LEU A 413 -15.26 -6.78 11.88
C LEU A 413 -15.64 -6.55 13.34
N ALA A 414 -15.28 -7.49 14.23
CA ALA A 414 -15.56 -7.40 15.66
C ALA A 414 -14.87 -6.17 16.30
N LEU A 415 -13.61 -5.91 15.94
CA LEU A 415 -12.86 -4.76 16.43
C LEU A 415 -13.46 -3.44 15.92
N THR A 416 -13.85 -3.38 14.64
CA THR A 416 -14.52 -2.21 14.06
C THR A 416 -15.83 -1.92 14.78
N TRP A 417 -16.63 -2.97 15.02
CA TRP A 417 -17.87 -2.86 15.78
C TRP A 417 -17.62 -2.35 17.19
N TRP A 418 -16.72 -3.01 17.93
CA TRP A 418 -16.43 -2.74 19.33
C TRP A 418 -15.96 -1.31 19.58
N CYS A 419 -15.06 -0.81 18.73
CA CYS A 419 -14.42 0.49 18.90
C CYS A 419 -15.25 1.65 18.32
N TYR A 420 -16.02 1.45 17.26
CA TYR A 420 -16.56 2.56 16.47
C TYR A 420 -18.06 2.53 16.19
N THR A 421 -18.76 1.39 16.29
CA THR A 421 -20.22 1.36 16.01
C THR A 421 -21.05 0.87 17.18
N ARG A 422 -20.42 0.28 18.21
CA ARG A 422 -21.09 -0.24 19.41
C ARG A 422 -21.69 0.90 20.23
N THR A 423 -23.00 0.82 20.46
CA THR A 423 -23.79 1.74 21.30
C THR A 423 -24.14 1.14 22.67
N VAL A 424 -24.00 -0.17 22.83
CA VAL A 424 -24.24 -0.89 24.10
C VAL A 424 -22.99 -0.92 24.98
N GLY A 425 -23.16 -0.82 26.31
CA GLY A 425 -22.05 -0.93 27.26
C GLY A 425 -21.03 0.24 27.24
N VAL A 426 -21.35 1.35 26.58
CA VAL A 426 -20.45 2.52 26.43
C VAL A 426 -20.11 3.19 27.75
N LYS A 427 -21.01 3.09 28.75
CA LYS A 427 -20.77 3.57 30.12
C LYS A 427 -19.66 2.80 30.85
N VAL A 428 -19.33 1.59 30.40
CA VAL A 428 -18.32 0.70 31.02
C VAL A 428 -17.02 0.71 30.21
N VAL A 429 -17.12 0.63 28.88
CA VAL A 429 -15.95 0.72 27.98
C VAL A 429 -16.26 1.71 26.88
N ALA A 430 -15.45 2.77 26.79
CA ALA A 430 -15.64 3.83 25.81
C ALA A 430 -15.64 3.31 24.36
N SER A 431 -16.53 3.88 23.55
CA SER A 431 -16.68 3.64 22.10
C SER A 431 -16.75 4.99 21.39
N LEU A 432 -16.21 5.08 20.17
CA LEU A 432 -16.29 6.28 19.34
C LEU A 432 -17.55 6.36 18.47
N ALA A 433 -18.56 5.51 18.73
CA ALA A 433 -19.84 5.55 17.99
C ALA A 433 -20.52 6.93 18.03
N HIS A 434 -20.38 7.66 19.14
CA HIS A 434 -20.91 9.01 19.29
C HIS A 434 -20.24 10.04 18.36
N ALA A 435 -18.97 9.81 18.00
CA ALA A 435 -18.20 10.71 17.15
C ALA A 435 -18.50 10.56 15.65
N ARG A 436 -19.39 9.61 15.28
CA ARG A 436 -19.82 9.36 13.89
C ARG A 436 -18.64 9.25 12.91
N ILE A 437 -17.61 8.51 13.33
CA ILE A 437 -16.36 8.23 12.59
C ILE A 437 -16.63 7.61 11.22
#